data_AF-A0A7V1HTS3-F1
#
_entry.id   AF-A0A7V1HTS3-F1
#
_cell.length_a   1.000
_cell.length_b   1.000
_cell.length_c   1.000
_cell.angle_alpha   90.00
_cell.angle_beta   90.00
_cell.angle_gamma   90.00
#
_symmetry.space_group_name_H-M   'P 1'
#
loop_
_entity.id
_entity.type
_entity.pdbx_description
1 polymer ?
#
loop_
_entity_poly.entity_id
_entity_poly.type
_entity_poly.pdbx_seq_one_letter_code
_entity_poly.pdbx_strand_id
1 'polypeptide(L)'
;NLGMSYSISNVCAEATMPNILRWVHFDMDERELRNRVKNKMIRPTTIPQSIEALIFEQAVAREALRLAYKQHKEFATTLKGVQQQRSVGDTFSQQTSGQTIVDNMKLDLLVASGGVLSHAPRMHQTAMLLIDAFQPEGFTTLAKDSIFMMPHLGVAAQVHPRAAMEVFERDCLIYLGTCVAAKGNGKPGKPVFTYNIEGDTLNESGEMMYGDIKLFPLGPGEKAKVTVDPTKMYDMGNGPGRRISREVRGGTVGLILDARGRELILPEDRSTCKKMIEKWVEALDLYPQLAAAAV
;
A
#
# COMPACT_ATOMS: atom_id res chain seq x y z
N ASN A 1 -13.44 -10.80 11.45
CA ASN A 1 -13.60 -9.33 11.49
C ASN A 1 -12.26 -8.73 11.88
N LEU A 2 -11.61 -8.07 10.92
CA LEU A 2 -10.28 -7.47 11.05
C LEU A 2 -10.44 -5.95 11.04
N GLY A 3 -10.11 -5.31 12.15
CA GLY A 3 -10.26 -3.86 12.29
C GLY A 3 -9.40 -3.32 13.41
N MET A 4 -8.98 -2.06 13.29
CA MET A 4 -8.02 -1.40 14.20
C MET A 4 -8.65 -0.87 15.50
N SER A 5 -9.98 -0.94 15.61
CA SER A 5 -10.75 -0.45 16.76
C SER A 5 -11.05 -1.62 17.71
N TYR A 6 -12.32 -2.00 17.86
CA TYR A 6 -12.77 -3.08 18.75
C TYR A 6 -12.21 -4.46 18.42
N SER A 7 -11.64 -4.63 17.23
CA SER A 7 -11.11 -5.92 16.75
C SER A 7 -9.58 -5.96 16.63
N ILE A 8 -8.86 -5.00 17.22
CA ILE A 8 -7.40 -4.96 17.14
C ILE A 8 -6.76 -6.24 17.72
N SER A 9 -7.37 -6.80 18.78
CA SER A 9 -6.94 -8.08 19.36
C SER A 9 -7.08 -9.25 18.39
N ASN A 10 -8.10 -9.24 17.51
CA ASN A 10 -8.27 -10.27 16.48
C ASN A 10 -7.17 -10.17 15.42
N VAL A 11 -6.79 -8.95 15.04
CA VAL A 11 -5.65 -8.73 14.15
C VAL A 11 -4.39 -9.29 14.78
N CYS A 12 -4.11 -8.99 16.05
CA CYS A 12 -2.93 -9.52 16.73
C CYS A 12 -2.96 -11.05 16.88
N ALA A 13 -4.14 -11.64 17.07
CA ALA A 13 -4.29 -13.09 17.14
C ALA A 13 -4.07 -13.77 15.79
N GLU A 14 -4.64 -13.23 14.71
CA GLU A 14 -4.58 -13.80 13.36
C GLU A 14 -3.22 -13.53 12.69
N ALA A 15 -2.68 -12.31 12.83
CA ALA A 15 -1.37 -11.96 12.31
C ALA A 15 -0.24 -12.54 13.15
N THR A 16 -0.40 -12.64 14.47
CA THR A 16 0.63 -12.89 15.48
C THR A 16 1.60 -11.73 15.70
N MET A 17 2.13 -11.61 16.93
CA MET A 17 3.06 -10.54 17.29
C MET A 17 4.37 -10.56 16.48
N PRO A 18 5.00 -11.71 16.19
CA PRO A 18 6.19 -11.74 15.33
C PRO A 18 5.96 -11.13 13.94
N ASN A 19 4.79 -11.36 13.33
CA ASN A 19 4.47 -10.80 12.02
C ASN A 19 4.10 -9.32 12.07
N ILE A 20 3.64 -8.81 13.21
CA ILE A 20 3.45 -7.37 13.39
C ILE A 20 4.82 -6.70 13.58
N LEU A 21 5.66 -7.28 14.45
CA LEU A 21 6.93 -6.68 14.85
C LEU A 21 7.94 -6.59 13.71
N ARG A 22 7.86 -7.42 12.67
CA ARG A 22 8.73 -7.31 11.47
C ARG A 22 8.71 -5.90 10.84
N TRP A 23 7.60 -5.17 10.97
CA TRP A 23 7.42 -3.82 10.42
C TRP A 23 7.97 -2.70 11.33
N VAL A 24 8.48 -3.05 12.51
CA VAL A 24 9.03 -2.11 13.48
C VAL A 24 10.55 -2.11 13.37
N HIS A 25 11.16 -0.93 13.19
CA HIS A 25 12.61 -0.78 12.95
C HIS A 25 13.46 -0.56 14.22
N PHE A 26 12.86 -0.64 15.41
CA PHE A 26 13.57 -0.64 16.69
C PHE A 26 13.01 -1.68 17.66
N ASP A 27 13.61 -1.79 18.84
CA ASP A 27 13.21 -2.72 19.89
C ASP A 27 12.00 -2.21 20.67
N MET A 28 11.04 -3.10 20.91
CA MET A 28 9.85 -2.84 21.70
C MET A 28 9.61 -4.01 22.65
N ASP A 29 9.19 -3.74 23.88
CA ASP A 29 8.79 -4.78 24.83
C ASP A 29 7.39 -5.32 24.47
N GLU A 30 7.34 -6.59 24.06
CA GLU A 30 6.10 -7.27 23.75
C GLU A 30 5.07 -7.25 24.89
N ARG A 31 5.51 -7.27 26.15
CA ARG A 31 4.59 -7.19 27.30
C ARG A 31 3.86 -5.85 27.33
N GLU A 32 4.58 -4.77 27.08
CA GLU A 32 4.02 -3.42 26.99
C GLU A 32 3.05 -3.31 25.81
N LEU A 33 3.43 -3.86 24.65
CA LEU A 33 2.59 -3.88 23.45
C LEU A 33 1.26 -4.60 23.67
N ARG A 34 1.26 -5.73 24.37
CA ARG A 34 0.02 -6.46 24.73
C ARG A 34 -0.92 -5.61 25.59
N ASN A 35 -0.38 -4.82 26.51
CA ASN A 35 -1.19 -3.88 27.31
C ASN A 35 -1.73 -2.73 26.45
N ARG A 36 -0.93 -2.21 25.51
CA ARG A 36 -1.37 -1.19 24.55
C ARG A 36 -2.54 -1.68 23.68
N VAL A 37 -2.48 -2.92 23.17
CA VAL A 37 -3.57 -3.54 22.41
C VAL A 37 -4.87 -3.60 23.24
N LYS A 38 -4.80 -4.03 24.51
CA LYS A 38 -5.96 -4.06 25.41
C LYS A 38 -6.56 -2.67 25.64
N ASN A 39 -5.70 -1.67 25.90
CA ASN A 39 -6.15 -0.29 26.09
C ASN A 39 -6.82 0.28 24.85
N LYS A 40 -6.26 0.02 23.66
CA LYS A 40 -6.84 0.43 22.38
C LYS A 40 -8.20 -0.22 22.13
N MET A 41 -8.35 -1.50 22.48
CA MET A 41 -9.63 -2.20 22.35
C MET A 41 -10.73 -1.58 23.23
N ILE A 42 -10.38 -1.10 24.44
CA ILE A 42 -11.31 -0.40 25.35
C ILE A 42 -11.58 1.03 24.88
N ARG A 43 -10.57 1.72 24.33
CA ARG A 43 -10.65 3.12 23.86
C ARG A 43 -10.20 3.25 22.40
N PRO A 44 -11.03 2.80 21.44
CA PRO A 44 -10.62 2.62 20.04
C PRO A 44 -10.28 3.91 19.30
N THR A 45 -10.77 5.05 19.78
CA THR A 45 -10.53 6.37 19.19
C THR A 45 -9.30 7.09 19.76
N THR A 46 -8.59 6.48 20.71
CA THR A 46 -7.35 7.07 21.26
C THR A 46 -6.32 7.22 20.16
N ILE A 47 -5.67 8.38 20.07
CA ILE A 47 -4.61 8.64 19.09
C ILE A 47 -3.24 8.36 19.75
N PRO A 48 -2.27 7.75 19.02
CA PRO A 48 -0.90 7.60 19.50
C PRO A 48 -0.31 8.88 20.07
N GLN A 49 0.23 8.81 21.30
CA GLN A 49 0.89 9.94 21.98
C GLN A 49 2.42 9.85 21.97
N SER A 50 2.97 8.76 21.43
CA SER A 50 4.42 8.56 21.28
C SER A 50 4.74 7.98 19.90
N ILE A 51 5.98 8.13 19.46
CA ILE A 51 6.41 7.61 18.16
C ILE A 51 6.38 6.08 18.13
N GLU A 52 6.71 5.44 19.25
CA GLU A 52 6.61 3.99 19.45
C GLU A 52 5.16 3.51 19.35
N ALA A 53 4.23 4.25 19.96
CA ALA A 53 2.80 3.97 19.84
C ALA A 53 2.35 4.03 18.38
N LEU A 54 2.75 5.09 17.67
CA LEU A 54 2.37 5.32 16.28
C LEU A 54 2.88 4.20 15.37
N ILE A 55 4.17 3.87 15.49
CA ILE A 55 4.81 2.85 14.67
C ILE A 55 4.22 1.47 14.92
N PHE A 56 3.96 1.14 16.19
CA PHE A 56 3.30 -0.11 16.53
C PHE A 56 1.87 -0.19 15.94
N GLU A 57 1.06 0.86 16.11
CA GLU A 57 -0.29 0.89 15.53
C GLU A 57 -0.27 0.78 14.01
N GLN A 58 0.67 1.43 13.33
CA GLN A 58 0.85 1.33 11.89
C GLN A 58 1.34 -0.06 11.46
N ALA A 59 2.21 -0.72 12.25
CA ALA A 59 2.60 -2.10 12.01
C ALA A 59 1.41 -3.07 12.11
N VAL A 60 0.55 -2.90 13.12
CA VAL A 60 -0.69 -3.68 13.24
C VAL A 60 -1.64 -3.37 12.07
N ALA A 61 -1.73 -2.11 11.63
CA ALA A 61 -2.56 -1.73 10.49
C ALA A 61 -2.11 -2.37 9.18
N ARG A 62 -0.80 -2.50 8.92
CA ARG A 62 -0.28 -3.24 7.75
C ARG A 62 -0.81 -4.67 7.72
N GLU A 63 -0.71 -5.37 8.84
CA GLU A 63 -1.17 -6.76 8.94
C GLU A 63 -2.70 -6.87 8.86
N ALA A 64 -3.44 -5.94 9.48
CA ALA A 64 -4.90 -5.88 9.38
C ALA A 64 -5.35 -5.74 7.91
N LEU A 65 -4.77 -4.78 7.20
CA LEU A 65 -5.08 -4.51 5.78
C LEU A 65 -4.66 -5.68 4.89
N ARG A 66 -3.46 -6.25 5.10
CA ARG A 66 -2.96 -7.41 4.34
C ARG A 66 -3.86 -8.62 4.50
N LEU A 67 -4.26 -8.94 5.73
CA LEU A 67 -5.17 -10.06 6.02
C LEU A 67 -6.57 -9.80 5.45
N ALA A 68 -7.11 -8.60 5.63
CA ALA A 68 -8.41 -8.24 5.06
C ALA A 68 -8.42 -8.32 3.53
N TYR A 69 -7.34 -7.88 2.89
CA TYR A 69 -7.18 -7.97 1.45
C TYR A 69 -7.06 -9.41 0.96
N LYS A 70 -6.31 -10.26 1.68
CA LYS A 70 -6.24 -11.69 1.40
C LYS A 70 -7.62 -12.35 1.49
N GLN A 71 -8.36 -12.11 2.58
CA GLN A 71 -9.73 -12.61 2.76
C GLN A 71 -10.65 -12.10 1.64
N HIS A 72 -10.52 -10.84 1.23
CA HIS A 72 -11.30 -10.29 0.13
C HIS A 72 -11.06 -11.04 -1.20
N LYS A 73 -9.79 -11.34 -1.53
CA LYS A 73 -9.45 -12.13 -2.73
C LYS A 73 -10.05 -13.53 -2.70
N GLU A 74 -10.15 -14.15 -1.53
CA GLU A 74 -10.76 -15.47 -1.35
C GLU A 74 -12.28 -15.45 -1.58
N PHE A 75 -12.96 -14.35 -1.26
CA PHE A 75 -14.41 -14.19 -1.50
C PHE A 75 -14.75 -13.70 -2.91
N ALA A 76 -13.97 -12.76 -3.43
CA ALA A 76 -14.17 -12.17 -4.75
C ALA A 76 -13.67 -13.15 -5.83
N THR A 77 -14.45 -14.20 -6.10
CA THR A 77 -14.10 -15.27 -7.05
C THR A 77 -15.12 -15.41 -8.16
N THR A 78 -14.71 -15.99 -9.28
CA THR A 78 -15.63 -16.38 -10.35
C THR A 78 -16.62 -17.45 -9.87
N LEU A 79 -17.83 -17.47 -10.44
CA LEU A 79 -18.90 -18.38 -10.02
C LEU A 79 -18.43 -19.85 -10.08
N LYS A 80 -18.48 -20.52 -8.94
CA LYS A 80 -18.26 -21.97 -8.84
C LYS A 80 -19.54 -22.70 -9.27
N GLY A 81 -19.46 -23.56 -10.28
CA GLY A 81 -20.53 -24.51 -10.63
C GLY A 81 -21.50 -24.09 -11.74
N VAL A 82 -21.30 -22.96 -12.43
CA VAL A 82 -22.07 -22.67 -13.65
C VAL A 82 -21.48 -23.49 -14.80
N GLN A 83 -22.29 -24.31 -15.48
CA GLN A 83 -21.91 -24.96 -16.74
C GLN A 83 -21.62 -23.86 -17.78
N GLN A 84 -20.35 -23.49 -17.94
CA GLN A 84 -19.93 -22.72 -19.10
C GLN A 84 -20.30 -23.53 -20.35
N GLN A 85 -21.01 -22.93 -21.31
CA GLN A 85 -21.24 -23.55 -22.62
C GLN A 85 -19.88 -23.77 -23.28
N ARG A 86 -19.48 -25.04 -23.43
CA ARG A 86 -18.14 -25.42 -23.89
C ARG A 86 -18.14 -25.62 -25.40
N SER A 87 -17.20 -25.00 -26.09
CA SER A 87 -16.83 -25.38 -27.45
C SER A 87 -15.69 -26.41 -27.41
N VAL A 88 -15.50 -27.19 -28.48
CA VAL A 88 -14.41 -28.19 -28.59
C VAL A 88 -13.02 -27.54 -28.40
N GLY A 89 -12.89 -26.25 -28.71
CA GLY A 89 -11.67 -25.46 -28.53
C GLY A 89 -11.31 -25.12 -27.08
N ASP A 90 -12.27 -25.15 -26.16
CA ASP A 90 -12.05 -24.79 -24.74
C ASP A 90 -11.40 -25.93 -23.92
N THR A 91 -11.20 -27.09 -24.54
CA THR A 91 -10.58 -28.28 -23.90
C THR A 91 -9.13 -28.04 -23.50
N PHE A 92 -8.43 -27.11 -24.16
CA PHE A 92 -7.02 -26.81 -23.90
C PHE A 92 -6.80 -25.67 -22.88
N SER A 93 -7.82 -24.85 -22.60
CA SER A 93 -7.78 -23.80 -21.59
C SER A 93 -8.54 -24.23 -20.34
N GLN A 94 -7.97 -25.15 -19.56
CA GLN A 94 -8.46 -25.47 -18.23
C GLN A 94 -8.25 -24.27 -17.28
N GLN A 95 -9.13 -23.25 -17.35
CA GLN A 95 -9.22 -22.25 -16.30
C GLN A 95 -10.03 -22.82 -15.15
N THR A 96 -9.36 -23.09 -14.03
CA THR A 96 -9.98 -23.62 -12.81
C THR A 96 -11.06 -22.65 -12.29
N SER A 97 -12.30 -23.12 -12.13
CA SER A 97 -13.38 -22.32 -11.53
C SER A 97 -13.03 -21.87 -10.11
N GLY A 98 -13.41 -20.66 -9.71
CA GLY A 98 -13.17 -20.13 -8.36
C GLY A 98 -11.84 -19.40 -8.18
N GLN A 99 -11.20 -18.97 -9.27
CA GLN A 99 -10.11 -18.00 -9.20
C GLN A 99 -10.62 -16.62 -8.76
N THR A 100 -9.77 -15.87 -8.06
CA THR A 100 -10.09 -14.49 -7.66
C THR A 100 -10.24 -13.60 -8.88
N ILE A 101 -11.22 -12.68 -8.86
CA ILE A 101 -11.39 -11.64 -9.88
C ILE A 101 -10.51 -10.41 -9.62
N VAL A 102 -9.85 -10.38 -8.45
CA VAL A 102 -8.97 -9.28 -8.04
C VAL A 102 -7.60 -9.46 -8.67
N ASP A 103 -7.28 -8.59 -9.63
CA ASP A 103 -5.99 -8.56 -10.32
C ASP A 103 -5.21 -7.29 -9.92
N ASN A 104 -4.12 -7.47 -9.17
CA ASN A 104 -3.29 -6.37 -8.69
C ASN A 104 -2.72 -5.50 -9.81
N MET A 105 -2.48 -6.07 -11.00
CA MET A 105 -1.94 -5.34 -12.16
C MET A 105 -2.98 -4.43 -12.82
N LYS A 106 -4.27 -4.67 -12.54
CA LYS A 106 -5.40 -3.89 -13.05
C LYS A 106 -5.99 -2.95 -11.99
N LEU A 107 -5.36 -2.82 -10.83
CA LEU A 107 -5.79 -1.88 -9.81
C LEU A 107 -5.26 -0.47 -10.12
N ASP A 108 -6.10 0.35 -10.74
CA ASP A 108 -5.74 1.71 -11.13
C ASP A 108 -5.77 2.71 -9.96
N LEU A 109 -6.58 2.46 -8.93
CA LEU A 109 -6.77 3.36 -7.78
C LEU A 109 -6.93 2.59 -6.47
N LEU A 110 -6.16 2.98 -5.45
CA LEU A 110 -6.35 2.58 -4.06
C LEU A 110 -6.73 3.80 -3.22
N VAL A 111 -7.85 3.71 -2.52
CA VAL A 111 -8.36 4.78 -1.64
C VAL A 111 -8.27 4.32 -0.18
N ALA A 112 -7.43 4.99 0.61
CA ALA A 112 -7.30 4.76 2.04
C ALA A 112 -8.42 5.45 2.83
N SER A 113 -9.18 4.71 3.62
CA SER A 113 -10.18 5.28 4.55
C SER A 113 -10.19 4.52 5.88
N GLY A 114 -10.45 5.23 6.98
CA GLY A 114 -10.50 4.69 8.34
C GLY A 114 -9.52 5.39 9.28
N GLY A 115 -9.82 5.41 10.58
CA GLY A 115 -9.12 6.29 11.55
C GLY A 115 -7.58 6.27 11.49
N VAL A 116 -6.94 5.10 11.43
CA VAL A 116 -5.47 4.98 11.37
C VAL A 116 -4.90 5.54 10.05
N LEU A 117 -5.65 5.44 8.95
CA LEU A 117 -5.26 5.94 7.63
C LEU A 117 -5.57 7.43 7.50
N SER A 118 -6.82 7.82 7.80
CA SER A 118 -7.33 9.20 7.72
C SER A 118 -6.56 10.16 8.65
N HIS A 119 -6.20 9.73 9.86
CA HIS A 119 -5.52 10.59 10.85
C HIS A 119 -4.02 10.31 11.01
N ALA A 120 -3.38 9.61 10.06
CA ALA A 120 -1.92 9.48 10.07
C ALA A 120 -1.26 10.87 10.05
N PRO A 121 -0.30 11.17 10.95
CA PRO A 121 0.36 12.48 11.03
C PRO A 121 1.01 12.98 9.73
N ARG A 122 1.48 12.06 8.87
CA ARG A 122 2.01 12.37 7.54
C ARG A 122 1.32 11.53 6.47
N MET A 123 1.07 12.13 5.31
CA MET A 123 0.49 11.45 4.16
C MET A 123 1.38 10.30 3.63
N HIS A 124 2.70 10.45 3.74
CA HIS A 124 3.71 9.44 3.42
C HIS A 124 3.47 8.12 4.17
N GLN A 125 3.07 8.20 5.44
CA GLN A 125 2.76 7.02 6.25
C GLN A 125 1.54 6.28 5.71
N THR A 126 0.50 7.02 5.29
CA THR A 126 -0.69 6.41 4.66
C THR A 126 -0.35 5.74 3.33
N ALA A 127 0.45 6.40 2.48
CA ALA A 127 0.89 5.83 1.21
C ALA A 127 1.67 4.53 1.45
N MET A 128 2.62 4.53 2.38
CA MET A 128 3.41 3.34 2.70
C MET A 128 2.54 2.20 3.25
N LEU A 129 1.56 2.49 4.12
CA LEU A 129 0.61 1.49 4.62
C LEU A 129 -0.17 0.81 3.47
N LEU A 130 -0.61 1.59 2.47
CA LEU A 130 -1.30 1.05 1.30
C LEU A 130 -0.37 0.15 0.47
N ILE A 131 0.84 0.63 0.17
CA ILE A 131 1.78 -0.10 -0.68
C ILE A 131 2.20 -1.42 0.00
N ASP A 132 2.52 -1.38 1.29
CA ASP A 132 2.96 -2.55 2.06
C ASP A 132 1.85 -3.61 2.20
N ALA A 133 0.61 -3.18 2.41
CA ALA A 133 -0.49 -4.10 2.68
C ALA A 133 -1.13 -4.67 1.40
N PHE A 134 -1.39 -3.83 0.41
CA PHE A 134 -2.10 -4.23 -0.82
C PHE A 134 -1.14 -4.72 -1.91
N GLN A 135 0.14 -4.35 -1.82
CA GLN A 135 1.18 -4.77 -2.75
C GLN A 135 0.75 -4.55 -4.22
N PRO A 136 0.42 -3.30 -4.62
CA PRO A 136 0.00 -3.01 -5.98
C PRO A 136 1.09 -3.42 -6.99
N GLU A 137 0.66 -3.70 -8.22
CA GLU A 137 1.51 -4.11 -9.35
C GLU A 137 1.29 -3.15 -10.51
N GLY A 138 2.36 -2.80 -11.24
CA GLY A 138 2.28 -1.83 -12.32
C GLY A 138 2.04 -0.42 -11.80
N PHE A 139 1.10 0.30 -12.41
CA PHE A 139 0.82 1.71 -12.12
C PHE A 139 -0.48 1.84 -11.34
N THR A 140 -0.40 2.31 -10.09
CA THR A 140 -1.57 2.47 -9.22
C THR A 140 -1.58 3.87 -8.60
N THR A 141 -2.66 4.60 -8.80
CA THR A 141 -2.92 5.88 -8.12
C THR A 141 -3.27 5.62 -6.67
N LEU A 142 -2.71 6.41 -5.76
CA LEU A 142 -3.02 6.36 -4.34
C LEU A 142 -3.81 7.59 -3.94
N ALA A 143 -4.89 7.39 -3.19
CA ALA A 143 -5.71 8.46 -2.63
C ALA A 143 -6.14 8.13 -1.20
N LYS A 144 -6.69 9.12 -0.51
CA LYS A 144 -7.08 9.04 0.89
C LYS A 144 -8.37 9.81 1.13
N ASP A 145 -9.25 9.22 1.93
CA ASP A 145 -10.33 9.88 2.65
C ASP A 145 -9.73 10.64 3.84
N SER A 146 -9.49 11.93 3.67
CA SER A 146 -8.72 12.73 4.64
C SER A 146 -9.45 12.97 5.95
N ILE A 147 -10.78 13.06 5.90
CA ILE A 147 -11.62 13.42 7.05
C ILE A 147 -12.49 12.25 7.55
N PHE A 148 -12.31 11.06 6.96
CA PHE A 148 -13.08 9.84 7.27
C PHE A 148 -14.60 10.03 7.08
N MET A 149 -15.00 10.76 6.03
CA MET A 149 -16.41 11.11 5.78
C MET A 149 -17.02 10.44 4.55
N MET A 150 -16.28 9.65 3.76
CA MET A 150 -16.86 9.06 2.53
C MET A 150 -18.19 8.31 2.76
N PRO A 151 -18.33 7.44 3.79
CA PRO A 151 -19.61 6.77 4.04
C PRO A 151 -20.74 7.73 4.39
N HIS A 152 -20.44 8.78 5.17
CA HIS A 152 -21.41 9.78 5.60
C HIS A 152 -21.87 10.66 4.42
N LEU A 153 -20.94 11.03 3.53
CA LEU A 153 -21.25 11.77 2.30
C LEU A 153 -22.12 10.94 1.35
N GLY A 154 -21.97 9.62 1.32
CA GLY A 154 -22.85 8.74 0.57
C GLY A 154 -24.32 8.82 1.01
N VAL A 155 -24.57 8.93 2.31
CA VAL A 155 -25.93 9.15 2.86
C VAL A 155 -26.40 10.57 2.56
N ALA A 156 -25.55 11.58 2.81
CA ALA A 156 -25.88 12.98 2.55
C ALA A 156 -26.21 13.24 1.07
N ALA A 157 -25.57 12.52 0.14
CA ALA A 157 -25.80 12.64 -1.29
C ALA A 157 -27.23 12.26 -1.73
N GLN A 158 -27.97 11.50 -0.91
CA GLN A 158 -29.37 11.18 -1.19
C GLN A 158 -30.30 12.39 -1.01
N VAL A 159 -29.91 13.35 -0.16
CA VAL A 159 -30.71 14.53 0.17
C VAL A 159 -30.13 15.79 -0.48
N HIS A 160 -28.80 15.94 -0.45
CA HIS A 160 -28.08 17.08 -1.02
C HIS A 160 -26.91 16.64 -1.92
N PRO A 161 -27.18 16.10 -3.12
CA PRO A 161 -26.15 15.56 -4.00
C PRO A 161 -25.01 16.53 -4.32
N ARG A 162 -25.36 17.79 -4.63
CA ARG A 162 -24.37 18.81 -5.02
C ARG A 162 -23.43 19.18 -3.87
N ALA A 163 -23.97 19.40 -2.68
CA ALA A 163 -23.17 19.74 -1.51
C ALA A 163 -22.29 18.56 -1.07
N ALA A 164 -22.83 17.34 -1.09
CA ALA A 164 -22.05 16.13 -0.78
C ALA A 164 -20.89 15.92 -1.77
N MET A 165 -21.11 16.18 -3.06
CA MET A 165 -20.06 16.12 -4.08
C MET A 165 -18.99 17.20 -3.86
N GLU A 166 -19.39 18.43 -3.55
CA GLU A 166 -18.43 19.53 -3.32
C GLU A 166 -17.49 19.23 -2.14
N VAL A 167 -18.03 18.74 -1.02
CA VAL A 167 -17.22 18.30 0.14
C VAL A 167 -16.37 17.08 -0.22
N PHE A 168 -16.90 16.16 -1.02
CA PHE A 168 -16.15 14.98 -1.46
C PHE A 168 -14.90 15.36 -2.27
N GLU A 169 -15.06 16.23 -3.27
CA GLU A 169 -13.97 16.62 -4.18
C GLU A 169 -12.95 17.55 -3.52
N ARG A 170 -13.38 18.43 -2.62
CA ARG A 170 -12.49 19.44 -2.02
C ARG A 170 -11.81 18.98 -0.74
N ASP A 171 -12.55 18.33 0.14
CA ASP A 171 -12.11 18.08 1.52
C ASP A 171 -11.87 16.59 1.82
N CYS A 172 -12.52 15.70 1.07
CA CYS A 172 -12.53 14.28 1.35
C CYS A 172 -11.46 13.50 0.58
N LEU A 173 -11.52 13.51 -0.76
CA LEU A 173 -10.65 12.71 -1.61
C LEU A 173 -9.34 13.45 -1.94
N ILE A 174 -8.30 13.16 -1.17
CA ILE A 174 -6.96 13.69 -1.42
C ILE A 174 -6.13 12.66 -2.19
N TYR A 175 -5.57 13.07 -3.32
CA TYR A 175 -4.62 12.25 -4.07
C TYR A 175 -3.23 12.31 -3.43
N LEU A 176 -2.71 11.15 -3.07
CA LEU A 176 -1.37 10.99 -2.51
C LEU A 176 -0.33 10.99 -3.63
N GLY A 177 -0.66 10.43 -4.80
CA GLY A 177 0.19 10.39 -5.98
C GLY A 177 0.10 9.05 -6.67
N THR A 178 1.20 8.55 -7.24
CA THR A 178 1.21 7.28 -7.99
C THR A 178 2.33 6.37 -7.50
N CYS A 179 2.00 5.10 -7.29
CA CYS A 179 2.96 4.02 -7.04
C CYS A 179 3.18 3.24 -8.35
N VAL A 180 4.45 3.05 -8.72
CA VAL A 180 4.87 2.26 -9.88
C VAL A 180 5.70 1.09 -9.36
N ALA A 181 5.12 -0.11 -9.37
CA ALA A 181 5.64 -1.27 -8.67
C ALA A 181 5.91 -2.46 -9.58
N ALA A 182 7.06 -3.12 -9.42
CA ALA A 182 7.42 -4.28 -10.20
C ALA A 182 6.77 -5.57 -9.69
N LYS A 183 6.02 -6.25 -10.56
CA LYS A 183 5.56 -7.62 -10.31
C LYS A 183 6.70 -8.60 -10.58
N GLY A 184 7.05 -9.43 -9.62
CA GLY A 184 8.12 -10.43 -9.74
C GLY A 184 9.04 -10.41 -8.53
N ASN A 185 9.97 -11.37 -8.49
CA ASN A 185 10.89 -11.53 -7.37
C ASN A 185 12.32 -11.76 -7.85
N GLY A 186 13.29 -11.45 -6.98
CA GLY A 186 14.70 -11.50 -7.32
C GLY A 186 15.61 -11.58 -6.09
N LYS A 187 16.87 -11.21 -6.30
CA LYS A 187 17.91 -11.25 -5.28
C LYS A 187 18.41 -9.83 -5.00
N PRO A 188 18.73 -9.49 -3.74
CA PRO A 188 19.32 -8.19 -3.40
C PRO A 188 20.51 -7.83 -4.31
N GLY A 189 20.59 -6.56 -4.69
CA GLY A 189 21.66 -6.04 -5.55
C GLY A 189 21.58 -6.44 -7.02
N LYS A 190 20.45 -7.02 -7.48
CA LYS A 190 20.17 -7.24 -8.91
C LYS A 190 19.24 -6.17 -9.46
N PRO A 191 19.42 -5.76 -10.73
CA PRO A 191 18.56 -4.74 -11.34
C PRO A 191 17.15 -5.28 -11.57
N VAL A 192 16.15 -4.41 -11.39
CA VAL A 192 14.73 -4.70 -11.60
C VAL A 192 14.25 -4.03 -12.87
N PHE A 193 14.39 -2.71 -12.96
CA PHE A 193 14.06 -1.92 -14.14
C PHE A 193 14.90 -0.65 -14.20
N THR A 194 15.07 -0.12 -15.41
CA THR A 194 15.48 1.27 -15.62
C THR A 194 14.23 2.14 -15.79
N TYR A 195 14.34 3.43 -15.43
CA TYR A 195 13.26 4.38 -15.55
C TYR A 195 13.72 5.69 -16.19
N ASN A 196 12.78 6.34 -16.86
CA ASN A 196 12.88 7.70 -17.35
C ASN A 196 11.59 8.43 -17.02
N ILE A 197 11.68 9.53 -16.29
CA ILE A 197 10.57 10.38 -15.86
C ILE A 197 10.74 11.72 -16.57
N GLU A 198 9.72 12.12 -17.32
CA GLU A 198 9.69 13.37 -18.08
C GLU A 198 8.44 14.16 -17.68
N GLY A 199 8.63 15.37 -17.15
CA GLY A 199 7.56 16.25 -16.73
C GLY A 199 8.04 17.69 -16.62
N ASP A 200 7.11 18.62 -16.40
CA ASP A 200 7.46 20.05 -16.34
C ASP A 200 8.36 20.37 -15.13
N THR A 201 8.12 19.68 -14.01
CA THR A 201 8.79 19.90 -12.71
C THR A 201 9.74 18.78 -12.30
N LEU A 202 9.67 17.61 -12.95
CA LEU A 202 10.43 16.42 -12.61
C LEU A 202 10.99 15.76 -13.86
N ASN A 203 12.32 15.77 -14.00
CA ASN A 203 13.04 15.08 -15.08
C ASN A 203 14.18 14.26 -14.48
N GLU A 204 14.00 12.95 -14.43
CA GLU A 204 14.90 12.04 -13.72
C GLU A 204 15.01 10.71 -14.46
N SER A 205 16.21 10.13 -14.48
CA SER A 205 16.42 8.80 -15.06
C SER A 205 17.38 8.00 -14.20
N GLY A 206 17.27 6.68 -14.27
CA GLY A 206 18.14 5.83 -13.48
C GLY A 206 17.74 4.36 -13.50
N GLU A 207 18.26 3.63 -12.53
CA GLU A 207 18.01 2.21 -12.33
C GLU A 207 17.48 1.97 -10.90
N MET A 208 16.61 0.97 -10.78
CA MET A 208 16.10 0.47 -9.53
C MET A 208 16.60 -0.95 -9.29
N MET A 209 17.20 -1.17 -8.12
CA MET A 209 17.69 -2.47 -7.69
C MET A 209 16.64 -3.19 -6.84
N TYR A 210 16.76 -4.52 -6.75
CA TYR A 210 15.82 -5.31 -5.97
C TYR A 210 15.90 -4.94 -4.49
N GLY A 211 14.76 -4.57 -3.92
CA GLY A 211 14.65 -4.06 -2.55
C GLY A 211 14.58 -2.54 -2.45
N ASP A 212 14.80 -1.82 -3.55
CA ASP A 212 14.74 -0.36 -3.56
C ASP A 212 13.30 0.14 -3.55
N ILE A 213 13.10 1.24 -2.85
CA ILE A 213 11.94 2.10 -2.97
C ILE A 213 12.44 3.55 -3.05
N LYS A 214 11.92 4.34 -3.98
CA LYS A 214 12.31 5.74 -4.16
C LYS A 214 11.09 6.63 -4.27
N LEU A 215 11.15 7.78 -3.61
CA LEU A 215 10.15 8.83 -3.69
C LEU A 215 10.69 10.00 -4.52
N PHE A 216 9.91 10.44 -5.50
CA PHE A 216 10.19 11.62 -6.30
C PHE A 216 9.13 12.69 -6.05
N PRO A 217 9.53 13.97 -5.89
CA PRO A 217 8.60 15.05 -5.72
C PRO A 217 7.81 15.26 -7.02
N LEU A 218 6.49 15.04 -6.96
CA LEU A 218 5.54 15.34 -8.03
C LEU A 218 4.26 15.86 -7.36
N GLY A 219 4.09 17.17 -7.35
CA GLY A 219 3.09 17.87 -6.53
C GLY A 219 1.64 17.71 -7.00
N PRO A 220 0.67 18.19 -6.21
CA PRO A 220 -0.74 18.21 -6.61
C PRO A 220 -0.96 18.97 -7.92
N GLY A 221 -1.65 18.35 -8.87
CA GLY A 221 -1.92 18.92 -10.20
C GLY A 221 -0.79 18.70 -11.22
N GLU A 222 0.40 18.31 -10.78
CA GLU A 222 1.51 17.97 -11.66
C GLU A 222 1.35 16.59 -12.29
N LYS A 223 1.92 16.41 -13.47
CA LYS A 223 1.92 15.17 -14.24
C LYS A 223 3.32 14.91 -14.78
N ALA A 224 3.63 13.63 -14.95
CA ALA A 224 4.85 13.21 -15.61
C ALA A 224 4.60 11.96 -16.46
N LYS A 225 5.32 11.82 -17.56
CA LYS A 225 5.39 10.59 -18.33
C LYS A 225 6.49 9.71 -17.73
N VAL A 226 6.11 8.56 -17.22
CA VAL A 226 7.04 7.58 -16.66
C VAL A 226 7.18 6.43 -17.63
N THR A 227 8.42 6.18 -18.04
CA THR A 227 8.78 5.05 -18.88
C THR A 227 9.67 4.11 -18.09
N VAL A 228 9.29 2.83 -18.04
CA VAL A 228 10.04 1.78 -17.34
C VAL A 228 10.39 0.66 -18.30
N ASP A 229 11.63 0.18 -18.19
CA ASP A 229 12.15 -0.97 -18.95
C ASP A 229 12.58 -2.08 -17.97
N PRO A 230 11.68 -3.04 -17.68
CA PRO A 230 11.96 -4.09 -16.71
C PRO A 230 12.87 -5.18 -17.29
N THR A 231 13.65 -5.82 -16.42
CA THR A 231 14.33 -7.07 -16.80
C THR A 231 13.32 -8.21 -16.98
N LYS A 232 13.72 -9.29 -17.65
CA LYS A 232 12.84 -10.41 -18.06
C LYS A 232 12.00 -11.04 -16.93
N MET A 233 12.43 -10.93 -15.68
CA MET A 233 11.76 -11.53 -14.53
C MET A 233 10.64 -10.66 -13.95
N TYR A 234 10.51 -9.41 -14.40
CA TYR A 234 9.56 -8.46 -13.84
C TYR A 234 8.56 -7.96 -14.88
N ASP A 235 7.33 -7.75 -14.44
CA ASP A 235 6.24 -7.19 -15.23
C ASP A 235 5.78 -5.87 -14.61
N MET A 236 5.59 -4.87 -15.46
CA MET A 236 5.13 -3.52 -15.11
C MET A 236 3.76 -3.19 -15.73
N GLY A 237 3.08 -4.18 -16.33
CA GLY A 237 1.74 -4.08 -16.91
C GLY A 237 1.67 -4.29 -18.43
N ASN A 238 2.78 -4.61 -19.09
CA ASN A 238 2.82 -4.93 -20.53
C ASN A 238 3.36 -6.36 -20.80
N GLY A 239 3.52 -7.16 -19.75
CA GLY A 239 4.15 -8.47 -19.77
C GLY A 239 5.60 -8.44 -19.29
N PRO A 240 6.16 -9.60 -18.89
CA PRO A 240 7.50 -9.67 -18.34
C PRO A 240 8.59 -9.16 -19.29
N GLY A 241 9.49 -8.31 -18.79
CA GLY A 241 10.61 -7.75 -19.55
C GLY A 241 10.23 -6.80 -20.68
N ARG A 242 8.99 -6.32 -20.71
CA ARG A 242 8.50 -5.43 -21.77
C ARG A 242 8.40 -4.00 -21.27
N ARG A 243 9.01 -3.10 -22.02
CA ARG A 243 8.92 -1.65 -21.81
C ARG A 243 7.46 -1.19 -21.79
N ILE A 244 7.16 -0.26 -20.89
CA ILE A 244 5.86 0.41 -20.79
C ILE A 244 6.07 1.90 -20.46
N SER A 245 5.20 2.74 -21.00
CA SER A 245 5.18 4.17 -20.73
C SER A 245 3.76 4.60 -20.40
N ARG A 246 3.56 5.33 -19.30
CA ARG A 246 2.27 5.88 -18.88
C ARG A 246 2.43 7.28 -18.31
N GLU A 247 1.43 8.12 -18.51
CA GLU A 247 1.29 9.37 -17.75
C GLU A 247 0.85 9.03 -16.33
N VAL A 248 1.53 9.60 -15.35
CA VAL A 248 1.22 9.49 -13.92
C VAL A 248 0.89 10.86 -13.36
N ARG A 249 0.18 10.86 -12.24
CA ARG A 249 -0.18 12.09 -11.54
C ARG A 249 0.53 12.21 -10.21
N GLY A 250 0.90 13.43 -9.89
CA GLY A 250 1.38 13.82 -8.58
C GLY A 250 0.29 13.87 -7.52
N GLY A 251 0.68 14.28 -6.32
CA GLY A 251 -0.21 14.39 -5.18
C GLY A 251 0.54 14.93 -3.97
N THR A 252 -0.09 14.84 -2.80
CA THR A 252 0.51 15.35 -1.56
C THR A 252 1.73 14.55 -1.07
N VAL A 253 2.00 13.39 -1.67
CA VAL A 253 3.20 12.56 -1.42
C VAL A 253 4.12 12.61 -2.65
N GLY A 254 3.62 12.23 -3.83
CA GLY A 254 4.38 12.28 -5.08
C GLY A 254 4.41 10.96 -5.84
N LEU A 255 5.48 10.74 -6.61
CA LEU A 255 5.69 9.54 -7.40
C LEU A 255 6.58 8.56 -6.64
N ILE A 256 6.10 7.34 -6.40
CA ILE A 256 6.84 6.28 -5.71
C ILE A 256 7.20 5.19 -6.71
N LEU A 257 8.48 4.88 -6.84
CA LEU A 257 8.96 3.71 -7.58
C LEU A 257 9.28 2.59 -6.58
N ASP A 258 8.69 1.42 -6.75
CA ASP A 258 8.83 0.29 -5.83
C ASP A 258 9.39 -0.95 -6.56
N ALA A 259 10.63 -1.31 -6.21
CA ALA A 259 11.36 -2.45 -6.73
C ALA A 259 11.60 -3.53 -5.65
N ARG A 260 10.82 -3.52 -4.57
CA ARG A 260 10.94 -4.48 -3.45
C ARG A 260 10.44 -5.88 -3.78
N GLY A 261 9.80 -6.06 -4.93
CA GLY A 261 9.25 -7.33 -5.39
C GLY A 261 7.81 -7.56 -4.95
N ARG A 262 7.16 -8.49 -5.65
CA ARG A 262 5.78 -8.94 -5.43
C ARG A 262 5.71 -10.45 -5.68
N GLU A 263 5.36 -11.27 -4.68
CA GLU A 263 5.05 -10.90 -3.29
C GLU A 263 6.28 -10.35 -2.54
N LEU A 264 6.04 -9.39 -1.64
CA LEU A 264 7.03 -8.75 -0.78
C LEU A 264 7.51 -9.73 0.30
N ILE A 265 8.81 -10.05 0.27
CA ILE A 265 9.43 -10.98 1.21
C ILE A 265 10.24 -10.18 2.24
N LEU A 266 9.88 -10.32 3.51
CA LEU A 266 10.62 -9.75 4.63
C LEU A 266 11.57 -10.80 5.23
N PRO A 267 12.83 -10.44 5.55
CA PRO A 267 13.77 -11.35 6.21
C PRO A 267 13.22 -11.90 7.53
N GLU A 268 13.47 -13.18 7.78
CA GLU A 268 13.12 -13.84 9.05
C GLU A 268 14.02 -13.38 10.20
N ASP A 269 15.30 -13.13 9.93
CA ASP A 269 16.23 -12.58 10.91
C ASP A 269 15.84 -11.15 11.29
N ARG A 270 15.61 -10.94 12.59
CA ARG A 270 15.11 -9.68 13.13
C ARG A 270 16.05 -8.50 12.87
N SER A 271 17.36 -8.72 12.99
CA SER A 271 18.37 -7.66 12.81
C SER A 271 18.40 -7.18 11.36
N THR A 272 18.43 -8.13 10.42
CA THR A 272 18.39 -7.87 8.98
C THR A 272 17.08 -7.20 8.57
N CYS A 273 15.95 -7.68 9.11
CA CYS A 273 14.63 -7.13 8.85
C CYS A 273 14.53 -5.67 9.32
N LYS A 274 14.97 -5.36 10.56
CA LYS A 274 14.99 -3.98 11.08
C LYS A 274 15.75 -3.02 10.17
N LYS A 275 16.99 -3.36 9.80
CA LYS A 275 17.83 -2.54 8.91
C LYS A 275 17.17 -2.30 7.56
N MET A 276 16.45 -3.29 7.04
CA MET A 276 15.74 -3.15 5.78
C MET A 276 14.51 -2.23 5.91
N ILE A 277 13.73 -2.37 6.98
CA ILE A 277 12.59 -1.47 7.24
C ILE A 277 13.07 -0.04 7.48
N GLU A 278 14.17 0.15 8.21
CA GLU A 278 14.79 1.46 8.46
C GLU A 278 15.12 2.17 7.16
N LYS A 279 15.76 1.48 6.19
CA LYS A 279 16.01 2.04 4.85
C LYS A 279 14.74 2.51 4.14
N TRP A 280 13.63 1.78 4.27
CA TRP A 280 12.36 2.17 3.65
C TRP A 280 11.67 3.32 4.39
N VAL A 281 11.84 3.38 5.71
CA VAL A 281 11.38 4.51 6.54
C VAL A 281 12.08 5.80 6.13
N GLU A 282 13.40 5.73 5.92
CA GLU A 282 14.22 6.85 5.45
C GLU A 282 13.86 7.25 4.02
N ALA A 283 13.74 6.28 3.10
CA ALA A 283 13.49 6.53 1.68
C ALA A 283 12.18 7.30 1.41
N LEU A 284 11.18 7.19 2.29
CA LEU A 284 9.89 7.89 2.18
C LEU A 284 9.69 8.97 3.26
N ASP A 285 10.71 9.26 4.08
CA ASP A 285 10.64 10.22 5.19
C ASP A 285 9.38 10.03 6.08
N LEU A 286 9.18 8.80 6.55
CA LEU A 286 7.96 8.43 7.28
C LEU A 286 7.90 9.08 8.67
N TYR A 287 9.04 9.21 9.34
CA TYR A 287 9.15 9.69 10.72
C TYR A 287 10.34 10.66 10.89
N PRO A 288 10.28 11.88 10.35
CA PRO A 288 11.38 12.85 10.40
C PRO A 288 11.84 13.19 11.83
N GLN A 289 10.95 13.03 12.82
CA GLN A 289 11.22 13.23 14.23
C GLN A 289 12.28 12.27 14.78
N LEU A 290 12.42 11.06 14.20
CA LEU A 290 13.46 10.11 14.60
C LEU A 290 14.84 10.55 14.12
N ALA A 291 14.93 11.16 12.93
CA ALA A 291 16.17 11.73 12.42
C ALA A 291 16.63 12.92 13.29
N ALA A 292 15.70 13.74 13.78
CA ALA A 292 16.00 14.89 14.64
C ALA A 292 16.43 14.50 16.07
N ALA A 293 16.08 13.31 16.56
CA ALA A 293 16.45 12.83 17.90
C ALA A 293 17.80 12.08 17.93
N ALA A 294 18.36 11.76 16.76
CA ALA A 294 19.65 11.09 16.61
C ALA A 294 20.85 12.06 16.43
N VAL A 295 20.56 13.37 16.43
CA VAL A 295 21.53 14.49 16.34
C VAL A 295 21.60 15.18 17.70
#